data_AF-A0AA38LBH1-F1
#
_entry.id   AF-A0AA38LBH1-F1
#
_cell.length_a   1.000
_cell.length_b   1.000
_cell.length_c   1.000
_cell.angle_alpha   90.00
_cell.angle_beta   90.00
_cell.angle_gamma   90.00
#
_symmetry.space_group_name_H-M   'P 1'
#
loop_
_entity.id
_entity.type
_entity.pdbx_description
1 polymer ?
#
loop_
_entity_poly.entity_id
_entity_poly.type
_entity_poly.pdbx_seq_one_letter_code
_entity_poly.pdbx_strand_id
1 'polypeptide(L)'
;HKCAACFRQFNRMEHLVEHMKTSYHSPHEPICDICKKRCRFYDSLREHLIGPLPKVECAKQFSERGCSLCLKIFPSAEQLTYHRPSCHSLPPLPPIGGGRISLVNKRIQAEKEEMHGENSRQFNTQLSAIALDCEMVGGGQDGSLDLCVRVCLIDEEEKVVFHCFVKPPIPVTDY
;
A
#
# COMPACT_ATOMS: atom_id res chain seq x y z
N HIS A 1 29.57 -10.37 -2.99
CA HIS A 1 29.18 -9.82 -1.66
C HIS A 1 27.71 -9.42 -1.70
N LYS A 2 26.91 -9.73 -0.66
CA LYS A 2 25.45 -9.52 -0.71
C LYS A 2 24.96 -8.77 0.53
N CYS A 3 24.08 -7.79 0.32
CA CYS A 3 23.41 -7.10 1.41
C CYS A 3 22.39 -8.02 2.10
N ALA A 4 22.40 -8.10 3.43
CA ALA A 4 21.46 -8.92 4.20
C ALA A 4 20.03 -8.34 4.23
N ALA A 5 19.88 -7.02 4.11
CA ALA A 5 18.58 -6.35 4.13
C ALA A 5 17.87 -6.40 2.77
N CYS A 6 18.49 -5.83 1.72
CA CYS A 6 17.88 -5.72 0.40
C CYS A 6 18.29 -6.82 -0.60
N PHE A 7 19.18 -7.74 -0.19
CA PHE A 7 19.65 -8.86 -1.02
C PHE A 7 20.32 -8.46 -2.33
N ARG A 8 20.69 -7.18 -2.50
CA ARG A 8 21.48 -6.70 -3.64
C ARG A 8 22.87 -7.32 -3.61
N GLN A 9 23.31 -7.80 -4.78
CA GLN A 9 24.61 -8.42 -4.96
C GLN A 9 25.59 -7.41 -5.54
N PHE A 10 26.80 -7.42 -5.00
CA PHE A 10 27.92 -6.57 -5.36
C PHE A 10 29.12 -7.44 -5.74
N ASN A 11 29.84 -7.03 -6.76
CA ASN A 11 31.01 -7.74 -7.26
C ASN A 11 32.21 -7.62 -6.30
N ARG A 12 32.30 -6.54 -5.52
CA ARG A 12 33.38 -6.28 -4.54
C ARG A 12 32.83 -5.96 -3.15
N MET A 13 33.61 -6.25 -2.11
CA MET A 13 33.21 -6.03 -0.71
C MET A 13 33.08 -4.54 -0.40
N GLU A 14 33.99 -3.71 -0.92
CA GLU A 14 34.00 -2.25 -0.74
C GLU A 14 32.67 -1.60 -1.12
N HIS A 15 32.09 -1.98 -2.27
CA HIS A 15 30.79 -1.47 -2.71
C HIS A 15 29.62 -1.91 -1.81
N LEU A 16 29.71 -3.11 -1.22
CA LEU A 16 28.72 -3.54 -0.24
C LEU A 16 28.81 -2.68 1.04
N VAL A 17 30.04 -2.41 1.50
CA VAL A 17 30.27 -1.58 2.69
C VAL A 17 29.77 -0.15 2.45
N GLU A 18 30.06 0.43 1.28
CA GLU A 18 29.56 1.75 0.89
C GLU A 18 28.04 1.78 0.81
N HIS A 19 27.41 0.79 0.16
CA HIS A 19 25.95 0.63 0.14
C HIS A 19 25.37 0.56 1.56
N MET A 20 25.99 -0.19 2.47
CA MET A 20 25.52 -0.27 3.86
C MET A 20 25.62 1.05 4.62
N LYS A 21 26.61 1.89 4.30
CA LYS A 21 26.76 3.22 4.89
C LYS A 21 25.71 4.22 4.41
N THR A 22 25.28 4.12 3.16
CA THR A 22 24.40 5.11 2.52
C THR A 22 22.93 4.72 2.49
N SER A 23 22.62 3.42 2.56
CA SER A 23 21.25 2.94 2.29
C SER A 23 20.30 3.04 3.49
N TYR A 24 20.81 3.24 4.71
CA TYR A 24 20.03 3.38 5.96
C TYR A 24 18.70 2.61 5.97
N HIS A 25 18.78 1.28 5.85
CA HIS A 25 17.59 0.44 5.73
C HIS A 25 16.62 0.68 6.90
N SER A 26 15.46 1.25 6.60
CA SER A 26 14.43 1.51 7.60
C SER A 26 13.57 0.26 7.84
N PRO A 27 13.09 0.01 9.07
CA PRO A 27 12.09 -1.03 9.34
C PRO A 27 10.82 -0.87 8.49
N HIS A 28 10.48 0.37 8.13
CA HIS A 28 9.31 0.72 7.32
C HIS A 28 9.50 0.49 5.81
N GLU A 29 10.71 0.14 5.35
CA GLU A 29 10.91 -0.23 3.96
C GLU A 29 10.04 -1.45 3.59
N PRO A 30 9.34 -1.42 2.45
CA PRO A 30 8.45 -2.50 2.04
C PRO A 30 9.20 -3.82 1.89
N ILE A 31 8.61 -4.90 2.39
CA ILE A 31 9.20 -6.24 2.37
C ILE A 31 8.33 -7.13 1.49
N CYS A 32 8.95 -7.89 0.59
CA CYS A 32 8.24 -8.93 -0.15
C CYS A 32 7.84 -10.06 0.81
N ASP A 33 6.55 -10.37 0.90
CA ASP A 33 6.08 -11.41 1.82
C ASP A 33 6.51 -12.84 1.45
N ILE A 34 6.88 -13.07 0.19
CA ILE A 34 7.32 -14.39 -0.30
C ILE A 34 8.81 -14.61 0.01
N CYS A 35 9.69 -13.72 -0.47
CA CYS A 35 11.13 -13.92 -0.33
C CYS A 35 11.78 -13.11 0.80
N LYS A 36 10.99 -12.35 1.54
CA LYS A 36 11.42 -11.47 2.65
C LYS A 36 12.50 -10.47 2.25
N LYS A 37 12.63 -10.17 0.95
CA LYS A 37 13.51 -9.13 0.43
C LYS A 37 12.96 -7.77 0.79
N ARG A 38 13.81 -6.93 1.41
CA ARG A 38 13.53 -5.51 1.63
C ARG A 38 13.72 -4.74 0.32
N CYS A 39 12.69 -3.99 -0.06
CA CYS A 39 12.67 -3.10 -1.20
C CYS A 39 12.80 -1.66 -0.68
N ARG A 40 13.58 -0.83 -1.39
CA ARG A 40 13.77 0.57 -0.99
C ARG A 40 12.46 1.36 -1.04
N PHE A 41 11.65 1.10 -2.06
CA PHE A 41 10.37 1.78 -2.30
C PHE A 41 9.27 0.78 -2.62
N TYR A 42 8.01 1.23 -2.47
CA TYR A 42 6.85 0.42 -2.78
C TYR A 42 6.78 0.08 -4.29
N ASP A 43 7.22 0.99 -5.15
CA ASP A 43 7.34 0.72 -6.59
C ASP A 43 8.40 -0.35 -6.89
N SER A 44 9.51 -0.38 -6.15
CA SER A 44 10.50 -1.46 -6.28
C SER A 44 9.92 -2.82 -5.86
N LEU A 45 9.00 -2.84 -4.88
CA LEU A 45 8.25 -4.05 -4.53
C LEU A 45 7.25 -4.43 -5.63
N ARG A 46 6.56 -3.45 -6.22
CA ARG A 46 5.67 -3.65 -7.36
C ARG A 46 6.41 -4.28 -8.53
N GLU A 47 7.54 -3.72 -8.93
CA GLU A 47 8.38 -4.25 -10.01
C GLU A 47 8.87 -5.66 -9.71
N HIS A 48 9.24 -5.94 -8.46
CA HIS A 48 9.69 -7.25 -8.02
C HIS A 48 8.62 -8.36 -8.19
N LEU A 49 7.34 -8.00 -8.04
CA LEU A 49 6.20 -8.91 -8.06
C LEU A 49 5.51 -9.00 -9.42
N ILE A 50 5.27 -7.86 -10.08
CA ILE A 50 4.49 -7.73 -11.33
C ILE A 50 5.19 -6.91 -12.42
N GLY A 51 6.43 -6.49 -12.21
CA GLY A 51 7.18 -5.70 -13.18
C GLY A 51 7.62 -6.48 -14.42
N PRO A 52 8.37 -5.83 -15.33
CA PRO A 52 8.83 -6.44 -16.58
C PRO A 52 9.84 -7.59 -16.37
N LEU A 53 10.57 -7.59 -15.25
CA LEU A 53 11.51 -8.64 -14.88
C LEU A 53 11.26 -9.09 -13.43
N PRO A 54 10.11 -9.75 -13.17
CA PRO A 54 9.76 -10.12 -11.82
C PRO A 54 10.53 -11.37 -11.41
N LYS A 55 10.75 -11.56 -10.10
CA LYS A 55 11.46 -12.76 -9.64
C LYS A 55 10.52 -13.95 -9.78
N VAL A 56 10.86 -14.92 -10.63
CA VAL A 56 9.99 -16.04 -11.06
C VAL A 56 9.17 -16.66 -9.91
N GLU A 57 9.83 -17.06 -8.82
CA GLU A 57 9.15 -17.65 -7.65
C GLU A 57 8.16 -16.68 -6.99
N CYS A 58 8.55 -15.41 -6.88
CA CYS A 58 7.70 -14.39 -6.27
C CYS A 58 6.52 -14.02 -7.16
N ALA A 59 6.76 -13.89 -8.46
CA ALA A 59 5.76 -13.60 -9.47
C ALA A 59 4.68 -14.69 -9.51
N LYS A 60 5.10 -15.95 -9.50
CA LYS A 60 4.19 -17.11 -9.51
C LYS A 60 3.24 -17.07 -8.31
N GLN A 61 3.79 -17.04 -7.09
CA GLN A 61 2.96 -17.03 -5.88
C GLN A 61 2.09 -15.76 -5.78
N PHE A 62 2.59 -14.63 -6.27
CA PHE A 62 1.83 -13.38 -6.31
C PHE A 62 0.68 -13.44 -7.32
N SER A 63 0.85 -14.08 -8.46
CA SER A 63 -0.22 -14.20 -9.46
C SER A 63 -1.42 -14.99 -8.95
N GLU A 64 -1.21 -15.96 -8.06
CA GLU A 64 -2.25 -16.82 -7.50
C GLU A 64 -2.96 -16.18 -6.29
N ARG A 65 -2.23 -15.44 -5.45
CA ARG A 65 -2.71 -15.00 -4.13
C ARG A 65 -2.43 -13.52 -3.80
N GLY A 66 -1.88 -12.76 -4.73
CA GLY A 66 -1.52 -11.36 -4.56
C GLY A 66 -2.58 -10.39 -5.08
N CYS A 67 -2.77 -9.27 -4.37
CA CYS A 67 -3.58 -8.16 -4.83
C CYS A 67 -2.71 -7.14 -5.57
N SER A 68 -3.01 -6.83 -6.85
CA SER A 68 -2.23 -5.90 -7.66
C SER A 68 -2.29 -4.45 -7.19
N LEU A 69 -3.31 -4.07 -6.41
CA LEU A 69 -3.46 -2.71 -5.87
C LEU A 69 -2.64 -2.50 -4.61
N CYS A 70 -2.91 -3.28 -3.55
CA CYS A 70 -2.25 -3.14 -2.25
C CYS A 70 -0.99 -4.01 -2.08
N LEU A 71 -0.63 -4.80 -3.10
CA LEU A 71 0.54 -5.70 -3.13
C LEU A 71 0.60 -6.72 -1.97
N LYS A 72 -0.49 -6.87 -1.21
CA LYS A 72 -0.60 -7.85 -0.13
C LYS A 72 -0.80 -9.24 -0.70
N ILE A 73 -0.19 -10.21 -0.02
CA ILE A 73 -0.26 -11.63 -0.38
C ILE A 73 -1.12 -12.33 0.64
N PHE A 74 -2.12 -13.07 0.16
CA PHE A 74 -3.07 -13.77 0.99
C PHE A 74 -2.66 -15.24 1.19
N PRO A 75 -2.98 -15.85 2.34
CA PRO A 75 -2.83 -17.28 2.56
C PRO A 75 -3.49 -18.15 1.48
N SER A 76 -4.69 -17.76 1.02
CA SER A 76 -5.47 -18.49 0.00
C SER A 76 -6.08 -17.55 -1.06
N ALA A 77 -6.41 -18.13 -2.22
CA ALA A 77 -7.07 -17.42 -3.32
C ALA A 77 -8.49 -16.94 -2.95
N GLU A 78 -9.18 -17.66 -2.07
CA GLU A 78 -10.49 -17.26 -1.54
C GLU A 78 -10.40 -15.94 -0.78
N GLN A 79 -9.39 -15.78 0.09
CA GLN A 79 -9.20 -14.54 0.85
C GLN A 79 -8.87 -13.36 -0.06
N LEU A 80 -8.09 -13.57 -1.12
CA LEU A 80 -7.88 -12.55 -2.15
C LEU A 80 -9.19 -12.18 -2.85
N THR A 81 -10.06 -13.16 -3.12
CA THR A 81 -11.35 -12.95 -3.78
C THR A 81 -12.28 -12.11 -2.91
N TYR A 82 -12.36 -12.38 -1.61
CA TYR A 82 -13.12 -11.56 -0.66
C TYR A 82 -12.51 -10.17 -0.44
N HIS A 83 -11.19 -10.04 -0.54
CA HIS A 83 -10.49 -8.77 -0.39
C HIS A 83 -10.63 -7.85 -1.61
N ARG A 84 -10.70 -8.39 -2.84
CA ARG A 84 -10.72 -7.59 -4.07
C ARG A 84 -11.78 -6.48 -4.05
N PRO A 85 -13.06 -6.73 -3.71
CA PRO A 85 -14.08 -5.67 -3.71
C PRO A 85 -13.79 -4.51 -2.76
N SER A 86 -13.23 -4.80 -1.57
CA SER A 86 -12.90 -3.76 -0.59
C SER A 86 -11.60 -3.02 -0.90
N CYS A 87 -10.70 -3.64 -1.65
CA CYS A 87 -9.45 -3.00 -2.08
C CYS A 87 -9.59 -2.23 -3.41
N HIS A 88 -10.51 -2.67 -4.27
CA HIS A 88 -10.76 -2.10 -5.60
C HIS A 88 -11.82 -1.00 -5.58
N SER A 89 -12.33 -0.59 -4.42
CA SER A 89 -13.12 0.63 -4.29
C SER A 89 -12.23 1.84 -4.59
N LEU A 90 -12.06 2.12 -5.89
CA LEU A 90 -11.60 3.39 -6.42
C LEU A 90 -12.48 4.52 -5.84
N PRO A 91 -11.93 5.73 -5.69
CA PRO A 91 -12.72 6.87 -5.22
C PRO A 91 -13.93 7.08 -6.14
N PRO A 92 -15.09 7.49 -5.62
CA PRO A 92 -16.20 7.88 -6.48
C PRO A 92 -15.73 9.05 -7.35
N LEU A 93 -16.06 8.99 -8.65
CA LEU A 93 -16.08 10.17 -9.51
C LEU A 93 -16.82 11.29 -8.77
N PRO A 94 -16.36 12.56 -8.82
CA PRO A 94 -17.07 13.64 -8.16
C PRO A 94 -18.51 13.68 -8.69
N PRO A 95 -19.52 13.77 -7.82
CA PRO A 95 -20.89 13.79 -8.28
C PRO A 95 -21.12 15.11 -9.03
N ILE A 96 -21.26 15.02 -10.35
CA ILE A 96 -22.03 16.03 -11.08
C ILE A 96 -23.49 15.82 -10.64
N GLY A 97 -23.94 16.68 -9.74
CA GLY A 97 -25.35 16.88 -9.41
C GLY A 97 -25.92 15.88 -8.41
N GLY A 98 -26.45 16.42 -7.31
CA GLY A 98 -27.01 15.67 -6.20
C GLY A 98 -28.05 14.62 -6.61
N GLY A 99 -27.90 13.42 -6.04
CA GLY A 99 -28.89 12.35 -6.09
C GLY A 99 -28.46 11.21 -5.19
N ARG A 100 -29.27 10.89 -4.17
CA ARG A 100 -29.04 9.76 -3.27
C ARG A 100 -29.11 8.47 -4.08
N ILE A 101 -27.99 7.75 -4.21
CA ILE A 101 -27.98 6.47 -4.91
C ILE A 101 -28.22 5.35 -3.89
N SER A 102 -29.44 4.83 -3.86
CA SER A 102 -29.73 3.49 -3.34
C SER A 102 -29.29 2.47 -4.39
N LEU A 103 -28.14 1.83 -4.19
CA LEU A 103 -27.69 0.72 -5.04
C LEU A 103 -28.40 -0.57 -4.58
N VAL A 104 -29.64 -0.74 -5.07
CA VAL A 104 -30.32 -2.04 -5.10
C VAL A 104 -29.65 -2.90 -6.18
N ASN A 105 -28.91 -3.92 -5.76
CA ASN A 105 -28.53 -5.04 -6.63
C ASN A 105 -29.79 -5.86 -6.96
N LYS A 106 -30.32 -5.73 -8.19
CA LYS A 106 -31.27 -6.70 -8.76
C LYS A 106 -30.98 -6.95 -10.24
N ARG A 107 -30.50 -8.17 -10.53
CA ARG A 107 -30.76 -9.03 -11.72
C ARG A 107 -29.79 -10.23 -11.58
N ILE A 108 -30.19 -11.50 -11.68
CA ILE A 108 -31.10 -12.17 -12.65
C ILE A 108 -31.82 -13.39 -11.99
N GLN A 109 -33.15 -13.45 -12.17
CA GLN A 109 -34.15 -14.56 -12.32
C GLN A 109 -33.83 -15.96 -11.73
N ALA A 110 -34.73 -16.74 -11.09
CA ALA A 110 -36.18 -16.89 -11.19
C ALA A 110 -36.78 -17.62 -9.96
N GLU A 111 -38.03 -17.26 -9.64
CA GLU A 111 -39.14 -18.05 -9.03
C GLU A 111 -39.12 -18.64 -7.59
N LYS A 112 -40.24 -18.35 -6.91
CA LYS A 112 -40.93 -18.99 -5.76
C LYS A 112 -40.60 -18.57 -4.32
N GLU A 113 -41.45 -17.63 -3.86
CA GLU A 113 -42.38 -17.69 -2.71
C GLU A 113 -41.92 -18.16 -1.30
N GLU A 114 -42.29 -17.29 -0.34
CA GLU A 114 -42.62 -17.50 1.09
C GLU A 114 -41.53 -17.51 2.19
N MET A 115 -41.48 -16.38 2.90
CA MET A 115 -41.78 -16.22 4.34
C MET A 115 -40.99 -17.03 5.38
N HIS A 116 -39.95 -16.43 5.99
CA HIS A 116 -39.82 -16.18 7.43
C HIS A 116 -38.51 -15.44 7.74
N GLY A 117 -38.51 -14.65 8.82
CA GLY A 117 -37.48 -13.66 9.12
C GLY A 117 -36.10 -14.22 9.50
N GLU A 118 -35.09 -13.36 9.40
CA GLU A 118 -34.24 -12.93 10.51
C GLU A 118 -33.12 -11.97 10.04
N ASN A 119 -32.96 -10.88 10.79
CA ASN A 119 -31.84 -9.94 10.91
C ASN A 119 -30.71 -10.00 9.85
N SER A 120 -30.92 -9.30 8.73
CA SER A 120 -29.81 -8.85 7.88
C SER A 120 -29.16 -7.62 8.53
N ARG A 121 -28.00 -7.82 9.18
CA ARG A 121 -27.11 -6.70 9.57
C ARG A 121 -26.65 -6.00 8.30
N GLN A 122 -27.35 -4.92 7.93
CA GLN A 122 -26.87 -3.95 6.95
C GLN A 122 -25.54 -3.39 7.45
N PHE A 123 -24.43 -3.86 6.89
CA PHE A 123 -23.16 -3.16 6.98
C PHE A 123 -23.27 -1.91 6.12
N ASN A 124 -23.77 -0.83 6.73
CA ASN A 124 -23.74 0.49 6.16
C ASN A 124 -22.30 1.02 6.30
N THR A 125 -21.39 0.53 5.46
CA THR A 125 -20.05 1.10 5.37
C THR A 125 -20.15 2.38 4.57
N GLN A 126 -20.46 3.47 5.27
CA GLN A 126 -20.30 4.81 4.74
C GLN A 126 -18.80 4.99 4.48
N LEU A 127 -18.39 4.88 3.22
CA LEU A 127 -17.00 5.07 2.81
C LEU A 127 -16.69 6.56 2.95
N SER A 128 -15.87 6.95 3.93
CA SER A 128 -15.40 8.32 4.10
C SER A 128 -14.15 8.56 3.26
N ALA A 129 -14.10 9.70 2.58
CA ALA A 129 -12.88 10.15 1.93
C ALA A 129 -11.87 10.65 2.97
N ILE A 130 -10.58 10.47 2.69
CA ILE A 130 -9.48 11.05 3.47
C ILE A 130 -8.49 11.72 2.53
N ALA A 131 -7.92 12.85 2.95
CA ALA A 131 -6.78 13.48 2.29
C ALA A 131 -5.53 13.25 3.13
N LEU A 132 -4.40 13.01 2.45
CA LEU A 132 -3.08 12.87 3.05
C LEU A 132 -2.22 14.06 2.64
N ASP A 133 -1.58 14.66 3.63
CA ASP A 133 -0.57 15.70 3.47
C ASP A 133 0.70 15.30 4.19
N CYS A 134 1.86 15.64 3.63
CA CYS A 134 3.14 15.40 4.29
C CYS A 134 4.10 16.58 4.11
N GLU A 135 4.83 16.87 5.18
CA GLU A 135 5.90 17.87 5.17
C GLU A 135 7.23 17.19 4.91
N MET A 136 7.99 17.72 3.96
CA MET A 136 9.31 17.23 3.58
C MET A 136 10.36 18.30 3.89
N VAL A 137 11.54 17.88 4.33
CA VAL A 137 12.71 18.76 4.53
C VAL A 137 13.93 18.18 3.83
N GLY A 138 14.93 19.02 3.57
CA GLY A 138 16.17 18.59 2.92
C GLY A 138 17.10 17.84 3.88
N GLY A 139 17.71 16.78 3.36
CA GLY A 139 18.58 15.88 4.11
C GLY A 139 19.78 15.41 3.30
N GLY A 140 20.71 14.76 4.00
CA GLY A 140 21.97 14.31 3.40
C GLY A 140 23.04 15.40 3.41
N GLN A 141 24.27 15.06 3.03
CA GLN A 141 25.42 15.97 3.12
C GLN A 141 25.28 17.22 2.24
N ASP A 142 24.47 17.13 1.19
CA ASP A 142 24.23 18.18 0.20
C ASP A 142 22.77 18.68 0.16
N GLY A 143 21.92 18.22 1.10
CA GLY A 143 20.49 18.59 1.14
C GLY A 143 19.65 17.98 0.01
N SER A 144 20.20 17.10 -0.82
CA SER A 144 19.54 16.58 -2.02
C SER A 144 18.44 15.54 -1.74
N LEU A 145 18.25 15.14 -0.48
CA LEU A 145 17.29 14.11 -0.09
C LEU A 145 16.05 14.73 0.54
N ASP A 146 14.87 14.36 0.04
CA ASP A 146 13.60 14.72 0.69
C ASP A 146 13.31 13.79 1.88
N LEU A 147 13.24 14.35 3.08
CA LEU A 147 12.94 13.65 4.32
C LEU A 147 11.56 14.05 4.83
N CYS A 148 10.64 13.09 4.88
CA CYS A 148 9.34 13.30 5.50
C CYS A 148 9.51 13.54 7.01
N VAL A 149 9.04 14.68 7.51
CA VAL A 149 9.08 15.04 8.94
C VAL A 149 7.70 15.10 9.58
N ARG A 150 6.64 15.19 8.77
CA ARG A 150 5.26 15.24 9.27
C ARG A 150 4.33 14.55 8.29
N VAL A 151 3.34 13.83 8.81
CA VAL A 151 2.22 13.29 8.02
C VAL A 151 0.91 13.64 8.72
N CYS A 152 -0.06 14.09 7.93
CA CYS A 152 -1.41 14.40 8.37
C CYS A 152 -2.43 13.66 7.50
N LEU A 153 -3.48 13.14 8.14
CA LEU A 153 -4.69 12.66 7.49
C LEU A 153 -5.86 13.50 7.98
N ILE A 154 -6.64 14.02 7.04
CA ILE A 154 -7.91 14.70 7.33
C ILE A 154 -9.07 13.95 6.68
N ASP A 155 -10.25 14.00 7.28
CA ASP A 155 -11.49 13.50 6.67
C ASP A 155 -12.15 14.53 5.76
N GLU A 156 -13.33 14.19 5.25
CA GLU A 156 -14.13 15.05 4.37
C GLU A 156 -14.69 16.32 5.04
N GLU A 157 -14.67 16.38 6.37
CA GLU A 157 -15.05 17.56 7.16
C GLU A 157 -13.81 18.39 7.55
N GLU A 158 -12.65 18.12 6.92
CA GLU A 158 -11.34 18.72 7.22
C GLU A 158 -10.86 18.44 8.66
N LYS A 159 -11.45 17.47 9.34
CA LYS A 159 -11.04 17.10 10.70
C LYS A 159 -9.82 16.20 10.63
N VAL A 160 -8.83 16.53 11.47
CA VAL A 160 -7.62 15.72 11.61
C VAL A 160 -7.96 14.35 12.20
N VAL A 161 -7.77 13.32 11.38
CA VAL A 161 -7.93 11.90 11.74
C VAL A 161 -6.64 11.37 12.34
N PHE A 162 -5.50 11.78 11.80
CA PHE A 162 -4.18 11.37 12.27
C PHE A 162 -3.16 12.47 11.99
N HIS A 163 -2.30 12.75 12.96
CA HIS A 163 -1.20 13.71 12.82
C HIS A 163 -0.01 13.22 13.62
N CYS A 164 1.14 13.10 12.97
CA CYS A 164 2.36 12.63 13.62
C CYS A 164 3.61 13.28 13.01
N PHE A 165 4.60 13.55 13.87
CA PHE A 165 5.95 13.90 13.45
C PHE A 165 6.77 12.62 13.23
N VAL A 166 7.44 12.56 12.09
CA VAL A 166 8.32 11.45 11.72
C VAL A 166 9.74 11.85 12.09
N LYS A 167 10.42 11.04 12.90
CA LYS A 167 11.84 11.24 13.17
C LYS A 167 12.65 10.82 11.94
N PRO A 168 13.40 11.74 11.29
CA PRO A 168 14.17 11.38 10.11
C PRO A 168 15.31 10.42 10.45
N PRO A 169 15.65 9.48 9.56
CA PRO A 169 16.72 8.49 9.78
C PRO A 169 18.13 9.10 9.69
N ILE A 170 18.25 10.27 9.07
CA ILE A 170 19.49 11.04 8.92
C ILE A 170 19.25 12.49 9.35
N PRO A 171 20.29 13.26 9.73
CA PRO A 171 20.13 14.65 10.10
C PRO A 171 19.49 15.49 8.99
N VAL A 172 18.59 16.37 9.39
CA VAL A 172 18.03 17.43 8.53
C VAL A 172 19.15 18.44 8.29
N THR A 173 19.37 18.81 7.04
CA THR A 173 20.45 19.71 6.63
C THR A 173 19.92 20.97 5.94
N ASP A 174 18.67 20.97 5.50
CA ASP A 174 17.97 22.13 4.95
C ASP A 174 16.53 22.14 5.48
N TYR A 175 16.06 23.31 5.96
CA TYR A 175 14.81 23.49 6.71
C TYR A 175 13.73 24.18 5.90
#